data_AF-A0A959NWY3-F1
#
_entry.id   AF-A0A959NWY3-F1
#
_cell.length_a   1.000
_cell.length_b   1.000
_cell.length_c   1.000
_cell.angle_alpha   90.00
_cell.angle_beta   90.00
_cell.angle_gamma   90.00
#
_symmetry.space_group_name_H-M   'P 1'
#
loop_
_entity.id
_entity.type
_entity.pdbx_description
1 polymer ?
#
loop_
_entity_poly.entity_id
_entity_poly.type
_entity_poly.pdbx_seq_one_letter_code
_entity_poly.pdbx_strand_id
1 'polypeptide(L)'
;MEQFGTLESIYENIDKIEKKGIVTKLEVNKDNAFLSKKLATIVHDVNIDFNFEDKIKQPDFEKLQQLFTDLEFKNLLPRVKKIYLNDETESISDADTLENDLNKFDKGKVKYHLIKTFDGAESLASLLSKSSEFVFDTETDSLDVLNVNLAGASFCLKKGEAYFVTINPFKESNSLFENNLQD
;
A
#
# COMPACT_ATOMS: atom_id res chain seq x y z
N MET A 1 4.74 -25.53 33.03
CA MET A 1 3.39 -25.60 33.61
C MET A 1 2.93 -27.04 33.86
N GLU A 2 3.50 -28.07 33.22
CA GLU A 2 3.11 -29.48 33.43
C GLU A 2 3.13 -29.93 34.91
N GLN A 3 4.06 -29.40 35.72
CA GLN A 3 4.21 -29.83 37.11
C GLN A 3 3.36 -29.05 38.14
N PHE A 4 3.00 -27.79 37.85
CA PHE A 4 2.35 -26.90 38.81
C PHE A 4 1.08 -26.21 38.28
N GLY A 5 0.71 -26.42 37.02
CA GLY A 5 -0.54 -25.95 36.41
C GLY A 5 -0.59 -24.44 36.15
N THR A 6 -0.62 -23.62 37.21
CA THR A 6 -0.79 -22.17 37.14
C THR A 6 0.51 -21.43 37.43
N LEU A 7 0.59 -20.17 36.98
CA LEU A 7 1.73 -19.30 37.29
C LEU A 7 1.87 -19.06 38.79
N GLU A 8 0.75 -18.88 39.48
CA GLU A 8 0.67 -18.68 40.93
C GLU A 8 1.23 -19.90 41.67
N SER A 9 0.80 -21.11 41.28
CA SER A 9 1.24 -22.35 41.91
C SER A 9 2.73 -22.63 41.70
N ILE A 10 3.34 -22.12 40.61
CA ILE A 10 4.80 -22.19 40.40
C ILE A 10 5.52 -21.34 41.44
N TYR A 11 5.03 -20.12 41.71
CA TYR A 11 5.65 -19.22 42.70
C TYR A 11 5.37 -19.64 44.15
N GLU A 12 4.24 -20.28 44.44
CA GLU A 12 3.93 -20.84 45.77
C GLU A 12 4.76 -22.07 46.12
N ASN A 13 5.22 -22.84 45.13
CA ASN A 13 6.03 -24.05 45.31
C ASN A 13 7.46 -23.87 44.81
N ILE A 14 7.95 -22.63 44.75
CA ILE A 14 9.26 -22.33 44.14
C ILE A 14 10.41 -23.05 44.84
N ASP A 15 10.30 -23.28 46.15
CA ASP A 15 11.26 -24.03 46.97
C ASP A 15 11.34 -25.53 46.64
N LYS A 16 10.31 -26.08 45.99
CA LYS A 16 10.25 -27.49 45.58
C LYS A 16 10.90 -27.73 44.20
N ILE A 17 11.40 -26.68 43.55
CA ILE A 17 12.03 -26.78 42.24
C ILE A 17 13.51 -27.17 42.42
N GLU A 18 13.86 -28.38 42.00
CA GLU A 18 15.19 -28.99 42.22
C GLU A 18 16.36 -28.19 41.61
N LYS A 19 16.10 -27.44 40.52
CA LYS A 19 17.12 -26.70 39.77
C LYS A 19 17.26 -25.25 40.27
N LYS A 20 18.25 -25.00 41.14
CA LYS A 20 18.55 -23.66 41.69
C LYS A 20 18.66 -22.54 40.64
N GLY A 21 19.29 -22.80 39.49
CA GLY A 21 19.42 -21.79 38.43
C GLY A 21 18.09 -21.38 37.77
N ILE A 22 17.05 -22.22 37.85
CA ILE A 22 15.70 -21.91 37.36
C ILE A 22 14.97 -21.05 38.40
N VAL A 23 15.11 -21.38 39.69
CA VAL A 23 14.54 -20.61 40.81
C VAL A 23 14.98 -19.15 40.74
N THR A 24 16.29 -18.89 40.64
CA THR A 24 16.81 -17.51 40.56
C THR A 24 16.27 -16.74 39.35
N LYS A 25 16.13 -17.40 38.18
CA LYS A 25 15.56 -16.74 36.99
C LYS A 25 14.08 -16.40 37.15
N LEU A 26 13.31 -17.28 37.80
CA LEU A 26 11.90 -17.07 38.08
C LEU A 26 11.69 -15.95 39.09
N GLU A 27 12.52 -15.87 40.13
CA GLU A 27 12.49 -14.80 41.13
C GLU A 27 12.79 -13.44 40.50
N VAL A 28 13.86 -13.33 39.71
CA VAL A 28 14.25 -12.09 39.02
C VAL A 28 13.16 -11.60 38.05
N ASN A 29 12.43 -12.51 37.41
CA ASN A 29 11.42 -12.18 36.40
C ASN A 29 9.97 -12.31 36.89
N LYS A 30 9.75 -12.36 38.20
CA LYS A 30 8.42 -12.56 38.79
C LYS A 30 7.41 -11.53 38.29
N ASP A 31 7.74 -10.25 38.42
CA ASP A 31 6.82 -9.16 38.04
C ASP A 31 6.50 -9.19 36.54
N ASN A 32 7.50 -9.48 35.71
CA ASN A 32 7.32 -9.64 34.26
C ASN A 32 6.42 -10.82 33.91
N ALA A 33 6.52 -11.93 34.64
CA ALA A 33 5.68 -13.11 34.41
C ALA A 33 4.21 -12.81 34.74
N PHE A 34 3.93 -12.14 35.86
CA PHE A 34 2.58 -11.73 36.23
C PHE A 34 2.02 -10.66 35.28
N LEU A 35 2.85 -9.70 34.85
CA LEU A 35 2.48 -8.72 33.84
C LEU A 35 2.13 -9.40 32.50
N SER A 36 2.95 -10.34 32.05
CA SER A 36 2.70 -11.11 30.82
C SER A 36 1.39 -11.88 30.90
N LYS A 37 1.08 -12.49 32.06
CA LYS A 37 -0.21 -13.14 32.31
C LYS A 37 -1.36 -12.14 32.19
N LYS A 38 -1.24 -10.97 32.82
CA LYS A 38 -2.26 -9.92 32.76
C LYS A 38 -2.51 -9.44 31.33
N LEU A 39 -1.45 -9.17 30.57
CA LEU A 39 -1.54 -8.69 29.18
C LEU A 39 -2.15 -9.72 28.23
N ALA A 40 -1.90 -11.01 28.47
CA ALA A 40 -2.48 -12.10 27.69
C ALA A 40 -3.89 -12.50 28.13
N THR A 41 -4.37 -12.00 29.29
CA THR A 41 -5.69 -12.35 29.80
C THR A 41 -6.75 -11.59 29.01
N ILE A 42 -7.62 -12.34 28.34
CA ILE A 42 -8.77 -11.77 27.64
C ILE A 42 -9.78 -11.29 28.68
N VAL A 43 -10.19 -10.03 28.57
CA VAL A 43 -11.20 -9.40 29.42
C VAL A 43 -12.58 -9.80 28.91
N HIS A 44 -13.33 -10.57 29.70
CA HIS A 44 -14.65 -11.11 29.32
C HIS A 44 -15.84 -10.34 29.91
N ASP A 45 -15.59 -9.46 30.86
CA ASP A 45 -16.58 -8.67 31.60
C ASP A 45 -16.79 -7.27 31.00
N VAL A 46 -16.56 -7.14 29.70
CA VAL A 46 -16.79 -5.87 29.00
C VAL A 46 -18.30 -5.65 28.87
N ASN A 47 -18.80 -4.57 29.48
CA ASN A 47 -20.19 -4.15 29.36
C ASN A 47 -20.46 -3.58 27.95
N ILE A 48 -20.81 -4.45 27.01
CA ILE A 48 -21.14 -4.08 25.64
C ILE A 48 -22.66 -4.23 25.43
N ASP A 49 -23.34 -3.12 25.16
CA ASP A 49 -24.73 -3.12 24.71
C ASP A 49 -24.79 -3.39 23.19
N PHE A 50 -24.57 -4.66 22.80
CA PHE A 50 -24.54 -5.09 21.40
C PHE A 50 -25.37 -6.35 21.20
N ASN A 51 -26.46 -6.23 20.43
CA ASN A 51 -27.30 -7.35 20.00
C ASN A 51 -26.92 -7.78 18.58
N PHE A 52 -26.55 -9.05 18.40
CA PHE A 52 -26.17 -9.63 17.11
C PHE A 52 -27.35 -9.79 16.14
N GLU A 53 -28.56 -10.02 16.66
CA GLU A 53 -29.73 -10.37 15.83
C GLU A 53 -30.26 -9.17 15.02
N ASP A 54 -30.06 -7.94 15.50
CA ASP A 54 -30.67 -6.73 14.91
C ASP A 54 -29.78 -6.00 13.88
N LYS A 55 -28.55 -6.45 13.67
CA LYS A 55 -27.50 -5.61 13.05
C LYS A 55 -26.91 -6.15 11.74
N ILE A 56 -27.19 -7.39 11.36
CA ILE A 56 -26.84 -7.88 10.02
C ILE A 56 -27.92 -7.41 9.04
N LYS A 57 -27.67 -6.29 8.36
CA LYS A 57 -28.56 -5.73 7.34
C LYS A 57 -27.94 -5.85 5.95
N GLN A 58 -28.80 -5.90 4.94
CA GLN A 58 -28.36 -5.79 3.55
C GLN A 58 -27.69 -4.43 3.32
N PRO A 59 -26.51 -4.38 2.67
CA PRO A 59 -25.84 -3.13 2.35
C PRO A 59 -26.71 -2.23 1.46
N ASP A 60 -26.62 -0.92 1.69
CA ASP A 60 -27.14 0.08 0.77
C ASP A 60 -26.16 0.23 -0.40
N PHE A 61 -26.42 -0.48 -1.49
CA PHE A 61 -25.52 -0.53 -2.64
C PHE A 61 -25.37 0.80 -3.37
N GLU A 62 -26.36 1.69 -3.26
CA GLU A 62 -26.32 3.02 -3.89
C GLU A 62 -25.28 3.89 -3.16
N LYS A 63 -25.37 3.96 -1.84
CA LYS A 63 -24.36 4.68 -1.02
C LYS A 63 -22.99 4.03 -1.09
N LEU A 64 -22.94 2.69 -1.14
CA LEU A 64 -21.68 1.96 -1.25
C LEU A 64 -20.97 2.26 -2.57
N GLN A 65 -21.70 2.32 -3.68
CA GLN A 65 -21.15 2.65 -4.99
C GLN A 65 -20.56 4.06 -5.03
N GLN A 66 -21.27 5.04 -4.45
CA GLN A 66 -20.78 6.41 -4.33
C GLN A 66 -19.47 6.45 -3.53
N LEU A 67 -19.47 5.86 -2.33
CA LEU A 67 -18.28 5.83 -1.47
C LEU A 67 -17.08 5.14 -2.13
N PHE A 68 -17.30 4.04 -2.85
CA PHE A 68 -16.22 3.30 -3.49
C PHE A 68 -15.68 4.02 -4.73
N THR A 69 -16.50 4.84 -5.36
CA THR A 69 -16.06 5.72 -6.46
C THR A 69 -15.20 6.85 -5.92
N ASP A 70 -15.63 7.50 -4.83
CA ASP A 70 -14.89 8.57 -4.16
C ASP A 70 -13.54 8.09 -3.60
N LEU A 71 -13.47 6.83 -3.16
CA LEU A 71 -12.26 6.18 -2.65
C LEU A 71 -11.46 5.42 -3.72
N GLU A 72 -11.88 5.49 -4.99
CA GLU A 72 -11.25 4.80 -6.13
C GLU A 72 -11.12 3.26 -6.00
N PHE A 73 -11.99 2.62 -5.23
CA PHE A 73 -12.03 1.16 -5.04
C PHE A 73 -12.75 0.43 -6.17
N LYS A 74 -12.15 0.49 -7.37
CA LYS A 74 -12.70 -0.06 -8.63
C LYS A 74 -13.01 -1.56 -8.57
N ASN A 75 -12.19 -2.34 -7.85
CA ASN A 75 -12.30 -3.81 -7.80
C ASN A 75 -13.06 -4.35 -6.58
N LEU A 76 -13.32 -3.51 -5.57
CA LEU A 76 -13.95 -3.97 -4.32
C LEU A 76 -15.47 -4.02 -4.44
N LEU A 77 -16.08 -3.11 -5.22
CA LEU A 77 -17.54 -3.07 -5.42
C LEU A 77 -18.09 -4.35 -6.07
N PRO A 78 -17.49 -4.88 -7.15
CA PRO A 78 -17.93 -6.15 -7.75
C PRO A 78 -17.82 -7.32 -6.76
N ARG A 79 -16.75 -7.37 -5.96
CA ARG A 79 -16.53 -8.43 -4.97
C ARG A 79 -17.57 -8.41 -3.85
N VAL A 80 -17.94 -7.22 -3.35
CA VAL A 80 -18.99 -7.09 -2.34
C VAL A 80 -20.35 -7.48 -2.91
N LYS A 81 -20.69 -7.04 -4.13
CA LYS A 81 -21.94 -7.45 -4.80
C LYS A 81 -22.04 -8.97 -4.94
N LYS A 82 -20.95 -9.65 -5.33
CA LYS A 82 -20.91 -11.12 -5.42
C LYS A 82 -21.22 -11.83 -4.09
N ILE A 83 -20.70 -11.31 -2.97
CA ILE A 83 -20.89 -11.91 -1.63
C ILE A 83 -22.34 -11.78 -1.15
N TYR A 84 -22.99 -10.66 -1.44
CA TYR A 84 -24.31 -10.34 -0.87
C TYR A 84 -25.48 -10.68 -1.79
N LEU A 85 -25.29 -10.69 -3.11
CA LEU A 85 -26.36 -10.90 -4.08
C LEU A 85 -26.38 -12.31 -4.66
N ASN A 86 -25.37 -13.16 -4.38
CA ASN A 86 -25.19 -14.47 -5.03
C ASN A 86 -25.37 -14.38 -6.56
N ASP A 87 -24.94 -13.27 -7.15
CA ASP A 87 -25.09 -13.02 -8.57
C ASP A 87 -24.15 -13.99 -9.31
N GLU A 88 -24.72 -15.04 -9.89
CA GLU A 88 -24.02 -15.99 -10.79
C GLU A 88 -23.80 -15.40 -12.18
N THR A 89 -23.68 -14.07 -12.28
CA THR A 89 -23.07 -13.47 -13.46
C THR A 89 -21.63 -13.95 -13.53
N GLU A 90 -21.43 -15.03 -14.28
CA GLU A 90 -20.13 -15.46 -14.77
C GLU A 90 -19.40 -14.28 -15.40
N SER A 91 -18.08 -14.26 -15.21
CA SER A 91 -17.10 -13.22 -15.57
C SER A 91 -17.04 -11.98 -14.66
N ILE A 92 -16.27 -12.12 -13.57
CA ILE A 92 -15.12 -11.22 -13.44
C ILE A 92 -14.01 -11.93 -14.23
N SER A 93 -14.00 -11.75 -15.55
CA SER A 93 -12.74 -11.82 -16.26
C SER A 93 -11.86 -10.75 -15.65
N ASP A 94 -10.60 -11.09 -15.40
CA ASP A 94 -9.56 -10.15 -15.02
C ASP A 94 -9.71 -8.85 -15.81
N ALA A 95 -9.71 -7.72 -15.09
CA ALA A 95 -9.23 -6.41 -15.55
C ALA A 95 -9.70 -5.79 -16.89
N ASP A 96 -10.63 -6.33 -17.69
CA ASP A 96 -10.81 -5.88 -19.09
C ASP A 96 -12.14 -5.21 -19.49
N THR A 97 -13.05 -4.88 -18.57
CA THR A 97 -14.27 -4.10 -18.93
C THR A 97 -14.16 -2.58 -18.76
N LEU A 98 -12.93 -2.05 -18.80
CA LEU A 98 -12.62 -0.65 -19.10
C LEU A 98 -12.03 -0.47 -20.52
N GLU A 99 -12.10 -1.49 -21.38
CA GLU A 99 -11.51 -1.42 -22.74
C GLU A 99 -12.29 -0.57 -23.75
N ASN A 100 -13.53 -0.17 -23.49
CA ASN A 100 -14.30 0.59 -24.47
C ASN A 100 -14.00 2.10 -24.55
N ASP A 101 -13.10 2.63 -23.72
CA ASP A 101 -12.54 3.98 -23.87
C ASP A 101 -11.04 3.99 -24.26
N LEU A 102 -10.39 2.83 -24.34
CA LEU A 102 -8.98 2.73 -24.75
C LEU A 102 -8.77 2.86 -26.26
N ASN A 103 -9.85 2.80 -27.04
CA ASN A 103 -9.82 3.02 -28.48
C ASN A 103 -10.02 4.49 -28.86
N LYS A 104 -9.02 5.33 -28.55
CA LYS A 104 -8.55 6.42 -29.44
C LYS A 104 -7.28 7.11 -28.94
N PHE A 105 -6.23 6.34 -28.59
CA PHE A 105 -4.89 6.92 -28.66
C PHE A 105 -4.52 7.12 -30.13
N ASP A 106 -4.88 8.29 -30.65
CA ASP A 106 -4.54 8.71 -32.01
C ASP A 106 -3.18 9.40 -31.97
N LYS A 107 -2.12 8.66 -32.31
CA LYS A 107 -0.74 9.17 -32.36
C LYS A 107 -0.61 10.41 -33.25
N GLY A 108 -1.51 10.63 -34.21
CA GLY A 108 -1.54 11.83 -35.05
C GLY A 108 -2.07 13.09 -34.37
N LYS A 109 -2.77 12.96 -33.23
CA LYS A 109 -3.35 14.09 -32.46
C LYS A 109 -2.50 14.54 -31.27
N VAL A 110 -1.41 13.82 -31.00
CA VAL A 110 -0.57 14.02 -29.82
C VAL A 110 0.88 14.14 -30.23
N LYS A 111 1.58 15.10 -29.63
CA LYS A 111 2.97 15.42 -29.92
C LYS A 111 3.82 15.11 -28.70
N TYR A 112 4.57 14.01 -28.78
CA TYR A 112 5.47 13.58 -27.71
C TYR A 112 6.92 13.92 -28.05
N HIS A 113 7.60 14.51 -27.09
CA HIS A 113 9.00 14.90 -27.17
C HIS A 113 9.82 14.07 -26.19
N LEU A 114 10.71 13.22 -26.70
CA LEU A 114 11.66 12.49 -25.89
C LEU A 114 12.97 13.27 -25.78
N ILE A 115 13.34 13.66 -24.57
CA ILE A 115 14.54 14.43 -24.26
C ILE A 115 15.56 13.49 -23.62
N LYS A 116 16.65 13.23 -24.35
CA LYS A 116 17.77 12.39 -23.91
C LYS A 116 19.08 13.16 -23.67
N THR A 117 19.04 14.49 -23.83
CA THR A 117 20.23 15.34 -23.81
C THR A 117 20.07 16.51 -22.85
N PHE A 118 21.20 16.97 -22.33
CA PHE A 118 21.26 18.15 -21.46
C PHE A 118 20.69 19.40 -22.14
N ASP A 119 21.12 19.70 -23.36
CA ASP A 119 20.65 20.87 -24.12
C ASP A 119 19.13 20.85 -24.35
N GLY A 120 18.56 19.65 -24.58
CA GLY A 120 17.13 19.47 -24.72
C GLY A 120 16.38 19.73 -23.40
N ALA A 121 16.96 19.28 -22.28
CA ALA A 121 16.41 19.52 -20.95
C ALA A 121 16.50 21.00 -20.55
N GLU A 122 17.61 21.67 -20.88
CA GLU A 122 17.78 23.11 -20.65
C GLU A 122 16.76 23.93 -21.47
N SER A 123 16.55 23.55 -22.73
CA SER A 123 15.54 24.16 -23.59
C SER A 123 14.13 24.00 -23.01
N LEU A 124 13.80 22.81 -22.50
CA LEU A 124 12.53 22.58 -21.80
C LEU A 124 12.42 23.40 -20.52
N ALA A 125 13.48 23.48 -19.71
CA ALA A 125 13.49 24.27 -18.48
C ALA A 125 13.25 25.77 -18.78
N SER A 126 13.84 26.31 -19.85
CA SER A 126 13.59 27.67 -20.30
C SER A 126 12.13 27.89 -20.73
N LEU A 127 11.49 26.87 -21.32
CA LEU A 127 10.08 26.91 -21.71
C LEU A 127 9.16 26.86 -20.48
N LEU A 128 9.42 25.92 -19.56
CA LEU A 128 8.62 25.74 -18.34
C LEU A 128 8.71 26.97 -17.42
N SER A 129 9.88 27.58 -17.27
CA SER A 129 10.08 28.78 -16.44
C SER A 129 9.32 30.02 -16.94
N LYS A 130 8.97 30.07 -18.22
CA LYS A 130 8.15 31.15 -18.80
C LYS A 130 6.65 30.86 -18.76
N SER A 131 6.27 29.67 -18.34
CA SER A 131 4.89 29.20 -18.33
C SER A 131 4.24 29.49 -16.98
N SER A 132 2.97 29.91 -16.98
CA SER A 132 2.23 30.19 -15.74
C SER A 132 1.86 28.93 -14.97
N GLU A 133 1.60 27.84 -15.70
CA GLU A 133 1.24 26.54 -15.16
C GLU A 133 1.70 25.42 -16.10
N PHE A 134 1.98 24.26 -15.53
CA PHE A 134 2.24 23.02 -16.25
C PHE A 134 1.97 21.85 -15.29
N VAL A 135 1.74 20.68 -15.85
CA VAL A 135 1.62 19.43 -15.09
C VAL A 135 2.91 18.63 -15.25
N PHE A 136 3.31 17.93 -14.20
CA PHE A 136 4.44 17.02 -14.24
C PHE A 136 4.12 15.71 -13.53
N ASP A 137 4.85 14.68 -13.92
CA ASP A 137 4.80 13.35 -13.32
C ASP A 137 6.20 12.71 -13.34
N THR A 138 6.44 11.72 -12.49
CA THR A 138 7.77 11.09 -12.34
C THR A 138 7.69 9.59 -12.42
N GLU A 139 8.67 8.98 -13.08
CA GLU A 139 8.80 7.53 -13.20
C GLU A 139 9.94 7.02 -12.31
N THR A 140 9.72 5.90 -11.64
CA THR A 140 10.70 5.28 -10.72
C THR A 140 11.11 3.90 -11.20
N ASP A 141 12.26 3.42 -10.73
CA ASP A 141 12.79 2.09 -11.07
C ASP A 141 12.30 0.95 -10.17
N SER A 142 11.50 1.25 -9.15
CA SER A 142 11.11 0.30 -8.10
C SER A 142 9.70 0.54 -7.56
N LEU A 143 9.08 -0.53 -7.05
CA LEU A 143 7.81 -0.53 -6.33
C LEU A 143 7.96 -0.23 -4.82
N ASP A 144 9.18 -0.33 -4.28
CA ASP A 144 9.49 0.04 -2.90
C ASP A 144 9.65 1.55 -2.79
N VAL A 145 8.57 2.25 -2.42
CA VAL A 145 8.48 3.71 -2.31
C VAL A 145 9.55 4.35 -1.40
N LEU A 146 10.16 3.60 -0.49
CA LEU A 146 11.19 4.12 0.42
C LEU A 146 12.60 4.09 -0.20
N ASN A 147 12.83 3.24 -1.19
CA ASN A 147 14.13 3.00 -1.80
C ASN A 147 14.03 2.98 -3.34
N VAL A 148 13.66 4.12 -3.92
CA VAL A 148 13.54 4.30 -5.39
C VAL A 148 14.62 5.23 -5.94
N ASN A 149 15.01 5.01 -7.19
CA ASN A 149 15.71 6.00 -8.01
C ASN A 149 14.76 6.58 -9.06
N LEU A 150 15.01 7.82 -9.44
CA LEU A 150 14.26 8.50 -10.49
C LEU A 150 14.72 8.00 -11.86
N ALA A 151 13.79 7.46 -12.66
CA ALA A 151 14.04 6.99 -14.02
C ALA A 151 13.68 8.04 -15.08
N GLY A 152 12.82 9.00 -14.74
CA GLY A 152 12.48 10.09 -15.66
C GLY A 152 11.39 11.01 -15.13
N ALA A 153 11.14 12.09 -15.87
CA ALA A 153 10.09 13.04 -15.57
C ALA A 153 9.33 13.46 -16.84
N SER A 154 8.00 13.47 -16.73
CA SER A 154 7.07 13.91 -17.77
C SER A 154 6.60 15.33 -17.48
N PHE A 155 6.44 16.15 -18.51
CA PHE A 155 5.92 17.52 -18.43
C PHE A 155 4.89 17.78 -19.53
N CYS A 156 3.82 18.50 -19.20
CA CYS A 156 2.76 18.87 -20.13
C CYS A 156 2.34 20.32 -19.88
N LEU A 157 2.47 21.16 -20.90
CA LEU A 157 2.05 22.57 -20.85
C LEU A 157 0.66 22.78 -21.44
N LYS A 158 0.24 21.91 -22.36
CA LYS A 158 -1.06 22.00 -23.03
C LYS A 158 -1.52 20.63 -23.49
N LYS A 159 -2.84 20.47 -23.58
CA LYS A 159 -3.46 19.24 -24.07
C LYS A 159 -2.89 18.84 -25.44
N GLY A 160 -2.42 17.60 -25.53
CA GLY A 160 -1.90 17.02 -26.77
C GLY A 160 -0.42 17.29 -27.07
N GLU A 161 0.34 17.93 -26.17
CA GLU A 161 1.80 18.03 -26.27
C GLU A 161 2.46 17.70 -24.93
N ALA A 162 3.39 16.76 -24.92
CA ALA A 162 4.09 16.32 -23.71
C ALA A 162 5.58 16.07 -23.97
N TYR A 163 6.37 16.25 -22.92
CA TYR A 163 7.82 16.11 -22.92
C TYR A 163 8.21 15.08 -21.87
N PHE A 164 9.01 14.09 -22.24
CA PHE A 164 9.59 13.13 -21.31
C PHE A 164 11.11 13.31 -21.27
N VAL A 165 11.64 13.59 -20.08
CA VAL A 165 13.07 13.70 -19.82
C VAL A 165 13.53 12.38 -19.23
N THR A 166 14.37 11.65 -19.98
CA THR A 166 14.96 10.39 -19.50
C THR A 166 16.10 10.70 -18.55
N ILE A 167 16.12 10.05 -17.39
CA ILE A 167 17.21 10.13 -16.42
C ILE A 167 17.78 8.74 -16.25
N ASN A 168 19.11 8.62 -16.11
CA ASN A 168 19.70 7.34 -15.76
C ASN A 168 19.42 7.03 -14.27
N PRO A 169 18.61 6.00 -13.93
CA PRO A 169 18.32 5.67 -12.53
C PRO A 169 19.49 4.99 -11.81
N PHE A 170 20.54 4.56 -12.54
CA PHE A 170 21.67 3.85 -11.98
C PHE A 170 22.72 4.83 -11.42
N LYS A 171 23.08 4.65 -10.14
CA LYS A 171 23.95 5.56 -9.35
C LYS A 171 25.41 5.70 -9.83
N GLU A 172 25.82 4.99 -10.87
CA GLU A 172 27.22 4.98 -11.36
C GLU A 172 27.49 5.91 -12.56
N SER A 173 26.55 6.78 -12.94
CA SER A 173 26.77 7.78 -14.00
C SER A 173 27.26 9.12 -13.46
N ASN A 174 28.29 9.71 -14.08
CA ASN A 174 28.77 11.06 -13.76
C ASN A 174 27.86 12.17 -14.31
N SER A 175 26.82 11.81 -15.07
CA SER A 175 25.86 12.74 -15.68
C SER A 175 24.46 12.10 -15.78
N LEU A 176 23.42 12.92 -15.57
CA LEU A 176 22.00 12.53 -15.63
C LEU A 176 21.58 11.88 -16.96
N PHE A 177 22.34 12.11 -18.04
CA PHE A 177 22.01 11.69 -19.42
C PHE A 177 22.97 10.64 -20.00
N GLU A 178 23.84 10.03 -19.19
CA GLU A 178 24.70 8.94 -19.65
C GLU A 178 23.83 7.70 -19.94
N ASN A 179 23.48 7.52 -21.22
CA ASN A 179 22.71 6.37 -21.69
C ASN A 179 23.64 5.17 -21.94
N ASN A 180 23.44 4.10 -21.17
CA ASN A 180 23.88 2.74 -21.52
C ASN A 180 22.68 1.79 -21.65
N LEU A 181 21.55 2.32 -22.11
CA LEU A 181 20.37 1.55 -22.45
C LEU A 181 20.53 1.09 -23.90
N GLN A 182 20.91 -0.19 -24.10
CA GLN A 182 20.70 -0.88 -25.37
C GLN A 182 19.19 -1.01 -25.61
N ASP A 183 18.78 -0.83 -26.86
CA ASP A 183 17.39 -0.88 -27.35
C ASP A 183 16.55 -2.05 -26.80
#